data_AF-A0A392VGA7-F1
#
_entry.id   AF-A0A392VGA7-F1
#
_cell.length_a   1.000
_cell.length_b   1.000
_cell.length_c   1.000
_cell.angle_alpha   90.00
_cell.angle_beta   90.00
_cell.angle_gamma   90.00
#
_symmetry.space_group_name_H-M   'P 1'
#
loop_
_entity.id
_entity.type
_entity.pdbx_description
1 polymer ?
#
loop_
_entity_poly.entity_id
_entity_poly.type
_entity_poly.pdbx_seq_one_letter_code
_entity_poly.pdbx_strand_id
1 'polypeptide(L)' 'MLPDAKEPFVVYCDASKMGLGGVQMQKGKVVAYASRQLKTHERN' A
#
# COMPACT_ATOMS: atom_id res chain seq x y z
N MET A 1 -6.95 -7.76 -12.98
CA MET A 1 -8.06 -7.85 -12.01
C MET A 1 -8.47 -6.43 -11.70
N LEU A 2 -9.75 -6.07 -11.86
CA LEU A 2 -10.22 -4.73 -11.50
C LEU A 2 -10.58 -4.72 -10.01
N PRO A 3 -10.21 -3.67 -9.25
CA PRO A 3 -10.66 -3.53 -7.88
C PRO A 3 -12.18 -3.33 -7.86
N ASP A 4 -12.86 -4.09 -7.01
CA ASP A 4 -14.29 -3.91 -6.78
C ASP A 4 -14.48 -3.01 -5.56
N ALA A 5 -15.16 -1.87 -5.75
CA ALA A 5 -15.42 -0.91 -4.68
C ALA A 5 -16.42 -1.43 -3.64
N LYS A 6 -17.20 -2.47 -3.97
CA LYS A 6 -18.19 -3.09 -3.06
C LYS A 6 -17.59 -4.22 -2.22
N GLU A 7 -16.41 -4.70 -2.58
CA GLU A 7 -15.75 -5.81 -1.91
C GLU A 7 -14.83 -5.30 -0.79
N PRO A 8 -14.77 -6.01 0.35
CA PRO A 8 -13.80 -5.70 1.37
C PRO A 8 -12.38 -5.90 0.83
N PHE A 9 -11.49 -5.00 1.24
CA PHE A 9 -10.08 -5.05 0.90
C PHE A 9 -9.24 -5.05 2.16
N VAL A 10 -8.03 -5.59 2.05
CA VAL A 10 -7.00 -5.53 3.09
C VAL A 10 -5.85 -4.71 2.52
N VAL A 11 -5.30 -3.80 3.33
CA VAL A 11 -4.07 -3.08 2.99
C VAL A 11 -2.98 -3.52 3.95
N TYR A 12 -1.86 -3.95 3.39
CA TYR A 12 -0.62 -4.19 4.12
C TYR A 12 0.29 -2.99 3.89
N CYS A 13 0.78 -2.38 4.96
CA CYS A 13 1.69 -1.25 4.89
C CYS A 13 3.03 -1.62 5.54
N ASP A 14 4.12 -1.22 4.89
CA ASP A 14 5.47 -1.28 5.43
C ASP A 14 6.14 0.08 5.36
N ALA A 15 7.12 0.30 6.23
CA ALA A 15 7.86 1.55 6.30
C ALA A 15 9.35 1.25 6.47
N SER A 16 10.17 2.06 5.81
CA SER A 16 11.62 2.09 5.95
C SER A 16 12.08 3.51 6.28
N LYS A 17 13.39 3.68 6.52
CA LYS A 17 13.98 5.02 6.70
C LYS A 17 13.80 5.94 5.48
N MET A 18 13.58 5.37 4.28
CA MET A 18 13.58 6.10 3.02
C MET A 18 12.19 6.25 2.39
N GLY A 19 11.23 5.39 2.74
CA GLY A 19 9.97 5.29 2.03
C GLY A 19 8.90 4.50 2.76
N LEU A 20 7.68 4.65 2.26
CA LEU A 20 6.51 3.87 2.65
C LEU A 20 6.09 2.99 1.49
N GLY A 21 5.73 1.75 1.81
CA GLY A 21 5.17 0.78 0.89
C GLY A 21 3.79 0.33 1.34
N GLY A 22 2.96 -0.04 0.37
CA GLY A 22 1.59 -0.48 0.58
C GLY A 22 1.14 -1.45 -0.49
N VAL A 23 0.47 -2.53 -0.08
CA VAL A 23 -0.16 -3.51 -0.97
C VAL A 23 -1.63 -3.62 -0.63
N GLN A 24 -2.51 -3.42 -1.62
CA GLN A 24 -3.93 -3.67 -1.49
C GLN A 24 -4.25 -5.08 -2.02
N MET A 25 -4.97 -5.86 -1.23
CA MET A 25 -5.47 -7.17 -1.59
C MET A 25 -6.99 -7.25 -1.52
N GLN A 26 -7.60 -7.93 -2.49
CA GLN A 26 -9.00 -8.33 -2.49
C GLN A 26 -9.09 -9.82 -2.83
N LYS A 27 -9.93 -10.57 -2.10
CA LYS A 27 -10.15 -12.01 -2.35
C LYS A 27 -8.85 -12.83 -2.43
N GLY A 28 -7.88 -12.49 -1.56
CA GLY A 28 -6.57 -13.15 -1.51
C GLY A 28 -5.62 -12.84 -2.68
N LYS A 29 -5.95 -11.86 -3.54
CA LYS A 29 -5.13 -11.45 -4.68
C LYS A 29 -4.71 -9.99 -4.54
N VAL A 30 -3.50 -9.67 -5.00
CA VAL A 30 -3.03 -8.29 -5.08
C VAL A 30 -3.76 -7.56 -6.21
N VAL A 31 -4.29 -6.38 -5.89
CA VAL A 31 -5.00 -5.52 -6.86
C VAL A 31 -4.27 -4.21 -7.13
N ALA A 32 -3.50 -3.70 -6.17
CA ALA A 32 -2.73 -2.48 -6.34
C ALA A 32 -1.49 -2.44 -5.42
N TYR A 33 -0.48 -1.71 -5.89
CA TYR A 33 0.70 -1.32 -5.12
C TYR A 33 0.73 0.20 -4.99
N ALA A 34 1.11 0.69 -3.83
CA ALA A 34 1.38 2.09 -3.60
C ALA A 34 2.74 2.21 -2.90
N SER A 35 3.56 3.14 -3.37
CA SER A 35 4.81 3.46 -2.69
C SER A 35 5.10 4.95 -2.83
N ARG A 36 5.71 5.54 -1.82
CA ARG A 36 6.26 6.89 -1.92
C ARG A 36 7.54 7.00 -1.11
N GLN A 37 8.45 7.84 -1.58
CA GLN A 37 9.60 8.25 -0.77
C GLN A 37 9.13 9.17 0.38
N LEU A 38 9.82 9.07 1.51
CA LEU A 38 9.64 9.99 2.62
C LEU A 38 10.23 11.35 2.29
N LYS A 39 9.48 12.41 2.60
CA LYS A 39 10.00 13.78 2.60
C LYS A 39 11.07 13.92 3.67
N THR A 40 11.96 14.89 3.51
CA THR A 40 13.09 15.10 4.43
C THR A 40 12.67 15.24 5.89
N HIS A 41 11.52 15.86 6.17
CA HIS A 41 10.99 16.03 7.53
C HIS A 41 10.22 14.80 8.06
N GLU A 42 9.90 13.82 7.21
CA GLU A 42 9.25 12.57 7.61
C GLU A 42 10.27 11.47 7.92
N ARG A 43 11.57 11.72 7.66
CA ARG A 43 12.66 10.81 8.01
C ARG A 43 12.96 10.92 9.50
N ASN A 44 13.18 9.76 10.14
CA ASN A 44 13.50 9.64 11.57
C ASN A 44 14.92 10.10 11.88
#